data_AF-R4XMF0-F1
#
_entry.id   AF-R4XMF0-F1
#
_cell.length_a   1.000
_cell.length_b   1.000
_cell.length_c   1.000
_cell.angle_alpha   90.00
_cell.angle_beta   90.00
_cell.angle_gamma   90.00
#
_symmetry.space_group_name_H-M   'P 1'
#
loop_
_entity.id
_entity.type
_entity.pdbx_description
1 polymer ?
#
loop_
_entity_poly.entity_id
_entity_poly.type
_entity_poly.pdbx_seq_one_letter_code
_entity_poly.pdbx_strand_id
1 'polypeptide(L)'
;MHLHVRLLTLLFLVFVCCVWAATDYYGTLGLKKKDKPSEREIKKAYRALSKKWHPDRNPGDEKAKDRFVQIAEAYEVLSDKKKRATYDRYGEEGLKREAGGGQAHHDPFDIFSQFFGGGRGHQVRRGPNLESAIELDLEQIYTGASFNIQVDKQIVCEECDGSGSDPAHELATCDLCHGQGARIVRHQLAPGMFQQVQVQCEKCGGQGRMVTHLCKKCGGKKVARAMESFTVEVPPGFPRDRQVVFEGEAEETPGVETGDLIITVREKETNGKGWHRRGVDLYRTEALGLHEALLGGFKRDIVRLDGTLLTLRKQDGETTQPNQVDVLEGEGMPAWNEEHGHAASSKGHAFIEWVLVLPELSKTSKVRAELKAVLDKTRGKDEL
;
A
#
# COMPACT_ATOMS: atom_id res chain seq x y z
N MET A 1 -61.89 5.53 -1.19
CA MET A 1 -60.85 5.99 -2.14
C MET A 1 -59.43 5.96 -1.55
N HIS A 2 -59.20 6.34 -0.29
CA HIS A 2 -57.82 6.39 0.27
C HIS A 2 -57.11 5.03 0.47
N LEU A 3 -57.86 3.92 0.67
CA LEU A 3 -57.26 2.60 0.88
C LEU A 3 -56.70 2.00 -0.43
N HIS A 4 -57.40 2.18 -1.55
CA HIS A 4 -56.93 1.74 -2.87
C HIS A 4 -55.72 2.52 -3.37
N VAL A 5 -55.64 3.82 -3.08
CA VAL A 5 -54.48 4.66 -3.44
C VAL A 5 -53.24 4.23 -2.65
N ARG A 6 -53.38 3.92 -1.36
CA ARG A 6 -52.25 3.42 -0.53
C ARG A 6 -51.77 2.03 -0.94
N LEU A 7 -52.68 1.15 -1.36
CA LEU A 7 -52.34 -0.18 -1.88
C LEU A 7 -51.62 -0.09 -3.23
N LEU A 8 -52.09 0.79 -4.12
CA LEU A 8 -51.44 1.07 -5.41
C LEU A 8 -50.07 1.73 -5.25
N THR A 9 -49.89 2.64 -4.29
CA THR A 9 -48.56 3.24 -4.04
C THR A 9 -47.59 2.26 -3.38
N LEU A 10 -48.07 1.37 -2.51
CA LEU A 10 -47.26 0.28 -1.95
C LEU A 10 -46.89 -0.74 -3.03
N LEU A 11 -47.82 -1.14 -3.89
CA LEU A 11 -47.53 -2.01 -5.04
C LEU A 11 -46.56 -1.35 -6.02
N PHE A 12 -46.68 -0.05 -6.26
CA PHE A 12 -45.75 0.70 -7.11
C PHE A 12 -44.36 0.83 -6.47
N LEU A 13 -44.26 1.06 -5.16
CA LEU A 13 -42.99 1.07 -4.42
C LEU A 13 -42.34 -0.31 -4.37
N VAL A 14 -43.12 -1.37 -4.18
CA VAL A 14 -42.63 -2.75 -4.25
C VAL A 14 -42.19 -3.09 -5.67
N PHE A 15 -42.92 -2.64 -6.70
CA PHE A 15 -42.53 -2.82 -8.10
C PHE A 15 -41.25 -2.04 -8.44
N VAL A 16 -41.09 -0.80 -7.99
CA VAL A 16 -39.88 0.00 -8.15
C VAL A 16 -38.68 -0.59 -7.38
N CYS A 17 -38.89 -1.16 -6.19
CA CYS A 17 -37.87 -1.92 -5.46
C CYS A 17 -37.52 -3.25 -6.15
N CYS A 18 -38.49 -3.99 -6.68
CA CYS A 18 -38.26 -5.24 -7.40
C CYS A 18 -37.54 -5.02 -8.74
N VAL A 19 -37.79 -3.91 -9.43
CA VAL A 19 -37.09 -3.54 -10.68
C VAL A 19 -35.63 -3.14 -10.41
N TRP A 20 -35.28 -2.75 -9.19
CA TRP A 20 -33.89 -2.50 -8.76
C TRP A 20 -33.13 -3.75 -8.33
N ALA A 21 -33.79 -4.90 -8.19
CA ALA A 21 -33.20 -6.13 -7.66
C ALA A 21 -32.69 -7.12 -8.73
N ALA A 22 -32.83 -6.80 -10.03
CA ALA A 22 -32.21 -7.58 -11.11
C ALA A 22 -30.89 -6.91 -11.50
N THR A 23 -29.78 -7.34 -10.91
CA THR A 23 -28.44 -6.79 -11.16
C THR A 23 -27.90 -7.21 -12.53
N ASP A 24 -28.00 -6.30 -13.50
CA ASP A 24 -27.27 -6.35 -14.79
C ASP A 24 -25.75 -6.54 -14.56
N TYR A 25 -25.06 -7.34 -15.39
CA TYR A 25 -23.59 -7.45 -15.40
C TYR A 25 -22.85 -6.10 -15.47
N TYR A 26 -23.35 -5.12 -16.23
CA TYR A 26 -22.79 -3.77 -16.21
C TYR A 26 -22.95 -3.14 -14.82
N GLY A 27 -24.12 -3.26 -14.20
CA GLY A 27 -24.37 -2.75 -12.84
C GLY A 27 -23.49 -3.44 -11.79
N THR A 28 -23.21 -4.74 -11.96
CA THR A 28 -22.32 -5.53 -11.10
C THR A 28 -20.87 -5.00 -11.15
N LEU A 29 -20.42 -4.54 -12.31
CA LEU A 29 -19.14 -3.85 -12.48
C LEU A 29 -19.20 -2.34 -12.15
N GLY A 30 -20.34 -1.81 -11.72
CA GLY A 30 -20.51 -0.37 -11.45
C GLY A 30 -20.53 0.49 -12.72
N LEU A 31 -20.80 -0.11 -13.88
CA LEU A 31 -20.88 0.53 -15.19
C LEU A 31 -22.33 0.66 -15.66
N LYS A 32 -22.59 1.60 -16.56
CA LYS A 32 -23.91 1.74 -17.21
C LYS A 32 -23.82 1.28 -18.66
N LYS A 33 -24.69 0.35 -19.06
CA LYS A 33 -24.79 -0.13 -20.45
C LYS A 33 -24.96 1.02 -21.47
N LYS A 34 -25.70 2.07 -21.09
CA LYS A 34 -25.97 3.25 -21.94
C LYS A 34 -24.71 4.02 -22.34
N ASP A 35 -23.67 3.98 -21.51
CA ASP A 35 -22.42 4.72 -21.73
C ASP A 35 -21.49 3.97 -22.71
N LYS A 36 -21.90 2.79 -23.19
CA LYS A 36 -21.14 1.90 -24.10
C LYS A 36 -19.66 1.77 -23.65
N PRO A 37 -19.42 1.27 -22.43
CA PRO A 37 -18.08 1.25 -21.87
C PRO A 37 -17.12 0.45 -22.74
N SER A 38 -15.95 1.01 -22.97
CA SER A 38 -14.86 0.37 -23.70
C SER A 38 -14.37 -0.88 -22.96
N GLU A 39 -13.69 -1.78 -23.68
CA GLU A 39 -13.04 -2.97 -23.09
C GLU A 39 -12.06 -2.58 -21.97
N ARG A 40 -11.42 -1.41 -22.11
CA ARG A 40 -10.51 -0.82 -21.12
C ARG A 40 -11.24 -0.44 -19.82
N GLU A 41 -12.41 0.18 -19.91
CA GLU A 41 -13.19 0.59 -18.74
C GLU A 41 -13.75 -0.63 -17.99
N ILE A 42 -14.20 -1.65 -18.72
CA ILE A 42 -14.66 -2.93 -18.15
C ILE A 42 -13.53 -3.62 -17.40
N LYS A 43 -12.34 -3.71 -18.00
CA LYS A 43 -11.16 -4.31 -17.35
C LYS A 43 -10.70 -3.52 -16.13
N LYS A 44 -10.73 -2.19 -16.18
CA LYS A 44 -10.39 -1.32 -15.04
C LYS A 44 -11.37 -1.50 -13.88
N ALA A 45 -12.66 -1.52 -14.16
CA ALA A 45 -13.70 -1.73 -13.16
C ALA A 45 -13.59 -3.11 -12.50
N TYR A 46 -13.37 -4.16 -13.30
CA TYR A 46 -13.13 -5.51 -12.81
C TYR A 46 -11.90 -5.60 -11.91
N ARG A 47 -10.76 -5.01 -12.29
CA ARG A 47 -9.55 -5.00 -11.45
C ARG A 47 -9.78 -4.33 -10.10
N ALA A 48 -10.44 -3.18 -10.09
CA ALA A 48 -10.74 -2.45 -8.86
C ALA A 48 -11.66 -3.25 -7.92
N LEU A 49 -12.71 -3.86 -8.46
CA LEU A 49 -13.68 -4.62 -7.69
C LEU A 49 -13.14 -5.99 -7.24
N SER A 50 -12.37 -6.68 -8.09
CA SER A 50 -11.73 -7.95 -7.73
C SER A 50 -10.71 -7.78 -6.62
N LYS A 51 -9.89 -6.72 -6.67
CA LYS A 51 -8.97 -6.37 -5.56
C LYS A 51 -9.73 -6.05 -4.28
N LYS A 52 -10.91 -5.43 -4.37
CA LYS A 52 -11.73 -5.09 -3.18
C LYS A 52 -12.35 -6.32 -2.52
N TRP A 53 -12.88 -7.24 -3.31
CA TRP A 53 -13.65 -8.41 -2.84
C TRP A 53 -12.85 -9.72 -2.81
N HIS A 54 -11.52 -9.66 -2.98
CA HIS A 54 -10.67 -10.85 -2.99
C HIS A 54 -10.77 -11.64 -1.67
N PRO A 55 -10.82 -12.99 -1.70
CA PRO A 55 -10.86 -13.83 -0.51
C PRO A 55 -9.68 -13.59 0.46
N ASP A 56 -8.48 -13.34 -0.06
CA ASP A 56 -7.29 -13.09 0.79
C ASP A 56 -7.40 -11.80 1.61
N ARG A 57 -8.11 -10.79 1.09
CA ARG A 57 -8.37 -9.52 1.81
C ARG A 57 -9.63 -9.57 2.67
N ASN A 58 -10.50 -10.53 2.42
CA ASN A 58 -11.76 -10.72 3.13
C ASN A 58 -11.91 -12.19 3.60
N PRO A 59 -10.97 -12.71 4.42
CA PRO A 59 -10.99 -14.12 4.82
C PRO A 59 -12.22 -14.41 5.68
N GLY A 60 -12.99 -15.43 5.29
CA GLY A 60 -14.17 -15.89 6.04
C GLY A 60 -15.46 -15.09 5.83
N ASP A 61 -15.48 -14.08 4.95
CA ASP A 61 -16.71 -13.35 4.60
C ASP A 61 -17.43 -13.98 3.40
N GLU A 62 -18.53 -14.70 3.66
CA GLU A 62 -19.37 -15.31 2.62
C GLU A 62 -19.96 -14.28 1.64
N LYS A 63 -20.27 -13.06 2.09
CA LYS A 63 -20.83 -12.02 1.20
C LYS A 63 -19.77 -11.48 0.25
N ALA A 64 -18.52 -11.39 0.71
CA ALA A 64 -17.40 -11.01 -0.15
C ALA A 64 -17.15 -12.07 -1.22
N LYS A 65 -17.24 -13.35 -0.85
CA LYS A 65 -17.16 -14.48 -1.79
C LYS A 65 -18.26 -14.43 -2.85
N ASP A 66 -19.51 -14.25 -2.45
CA ASP A 66 -20.64 -14.16 -3.39
C ASP A 66 -20.49 -12.97 -4.35
N ARG A 67 -20.05 -11.82 -3.84
CA ARG A 67 -19.77 -10.64 -4.66
C ARG A 67 -18.64 -10.88 -5.64
N PHE A 68 -17.57 -11.54 -5.20
CA PHE A 68 -16.44 -11.87 -6.06
C PHE A 68 -16.86 -12.78 -7.22
N VAL A 69 -17.70 -13.79 -6.96
CA VAL A 69 -18.26 -14.68 -7.99
C VAL A 69 -19.08 -13.89 -9.01
N GLN A 70 -19.98 -13.01 -8.56
CA GLN A 70 -20.80 -12.19 -9.45
C GLN A 70 -19.96 -11.24 -10.31
N ILE A 71 -18.89 -10.66 -9.76
CA ILE A 71 -17.96 -9.79 -10.47
C ILE A 71 -17.19 -10.56 -11.55
N ALA A 72 -16.77 -11.79 -11.25
CA ALA A 72 -16.08 -12.66 -12.20
C ALA A 72 -16.98 -13.06 -13.37
N GLU A 73 -18.21 -13.48 -13.09
CA GLU A 73 -19.21 -13.84 -14.11
C GLU A 73 -19.54 -12.64 -15.03
N ALA A 74 -19.75 -11.47 -14.44
CA ALA A 74 -19.99 -10.24 -15.19
C ALA A 74 -18.82 -9.89 -16.12
N TYR A 75 -17.58 -10.04 -15.65
CA TYR A 75 -16.40 -9.77 -16.46
C TYR A 75 -16.22 -10.79 -17.58
N GLU A 76 -16.48 -12.08 -17.35
CA GLU A 76 -16.39 -13.12 -18.37
C GLU A 76 -17.28 -12.81 -19.58
N VAL A 77 -18.53 -12.40 -19.31
CA VAL A 77 -19.49 -12.06 -20.35
C VAL A 77 -19.15 -10.75 -21.05
N LEU A 78 -18.74 -9.73 -20.29
CA LEU A 78 -18.51 -8.39 -20.83
C LEU A 78 -17.12 -8.18 -21.46
N SER A 79 -16.16 -9.06 -21.18
CA SER A 79 -14.82 -9.01 -21.79
C SER A 79 -14.77 -9.64 -23.18
N ASP A 80 -15.55 -10.70 -23.44
CA ASP A 80 -15.62 -11.33 -24.76
C ASP A 80 -16.59 -10.58 -25.69
N LYS A 81 -16.11 -10.14 -26.85
CA LYS A 81 -16.90 -9.36 -27.81
C LYS A 81 -18.15 -10.08 -28.32
N LYS A 82 -18.10 -11.40 -28.47
CA LYS A 82 -19.25 -12.21 -28.91
C LYS A 82 -20.25 -12.39 -27.77
N LYS A 83 -19.80 -12.82 -26.59
CA LYS A 83 -20.67 -13.00 -25.41
C LYS A 83 -21.33 -11.68 -25.01
N ARG A 84 -20.56 -10.58 -25.01
CA ARG A 84 -21.08 -9.24 -24.77
C ARG A 84 -22.13 -8.84 -25.79
N ALA A 85 -21.91 -9.13 -27.08
CA ALA A 85 -22.89 -8.81 -28.12
C ALA A 85 -24.17 -9.67 -28.03
N THR A 86 -24.07 -10.91 -27.56
CA THR A 86 -25.24 -11.76 -27.25
C THR A 86 -25.99 -11.21 -26.04
N TYR A 87 -25.29 -10.92 -24.94
CA TYR A 87 -25.85 -10.32 -23.74
C TYR A 87 -26.51 -8.96 -24.01
N ASP A 88 -25.86 -8.12 -24.82
CA ASP A 88 -26.37 -6.80 -25.16
C ASP A 88 -27.70 -6.86 -25.94
N ARG A 89 -27.87 -7.90 -26.77
CA ARG A 89 -29.06 -8.12 -27.62
C ARG A 89 -30.18 -8.90 -26.95
N TYR A 90 -29.85 -9.88 -26.12
CA TYR A 90 -30.79 -10.89 -25.64
C TYR A 90 -30.78 -11.07 -24.10
N GLY A 91 -29.95 -10.30 -23.38
CA GLY A 91 -29.81 -10.42 -21.93
C GLY A 91 -29.21 -11.76 -21.50
N GLU A 92 -29.34 -12.08 -20.20
CA GLU A 92 -28.86 -13.35 -19.64
C GLU A 92 -29.54 -14.58 -20.27
N GLU A 93 -30.79 -14.45 -20.69
CA GLU A 93 -31.53 -15.54 -21.36
C GLU A 93 -30.92 -15.93 -22.71
N GLY A 94 -30.31 -14.97 -23.42
CA GLY A 94 -29.59 -15.22 -24.66
C GLY A 94 -28.32 -16.05 -24.46
N LEU A 95 -27.59 -15.79 -23.37
CA LEU A 95 -26.41 -16.56 -22.99
C LEU A 95 -26.78 -18.00 -22.61
N LYS A 96 -27.90 -18.18 -21.90
CA LYS A 96 -28.44 -19.51 -21.52
C LYS A 96 -28.88 -20.35 -22.72
N ARG A 97 -29.38 -19.73 -23.80
CA ARG A 97 -29.73 -20.43 -25.05
C ARG A 97 -28.52 -20.81 -25.90
N GLU A 98 -27.47 -19.99 -25.91
CA GLU A 98 -26.20 -20.33 -26.58
C GLU A 98 -25.43 -21.44 -25.83
N ALA A 99 -25.62 -21.56 -24.52
CA ALA A 99 -25.06 -22.61 -23.66
C ALA A 99 -25.86 -23.94 -23.67
N GLY A 100 -26.58 -24.24 -24.75
CA GLY A 100 -27.46 -25.42 -24.86
C GLY A 100 -26.74 -26.76 -24.67
N GLY A 101 -26.91 -27.36 -23.48
CA GLY A 101 -26.61 -28.76 -23.20
C GLY A 101 -25.51 -28.99 -22.17
N GLY A 102 -25.87 -28.96 -20.89
CA GLY A 102 -24.99 -29.38 -19.78
C GLY A 102 -25.02 -28.39 -18.62
N GLN A 103 -25.91 -28.62 -17.66
CA GLN A 103 -25.71 -28.09 -16.31
C GLN A 103 -24.50 -28.80 -15.71
N ALA A 104 -23.31 -28.30 -15.99
CA ALA A 104 -22.20 -28.46 -15.08
C ALA A 104 -22.33 -27.30 -14.08
N HIS A 105 -22.74 -27.63 -12.86
CA HIS A 105 -22.38 -26.83 -11.70
C HIS A 105 -20.84 -26.85 -11.62
N HIS A 106 -20.19 -26.02 -12.43
CA HIS A 106 -18.78 -25.74 -12.24
C HIS A 106 -18.68 -24.85 -11.03
N ASP A 107 -17.98 -25.32 -10.01
CA ASP A 107 -17.52 -24.45 -8.94
C ASP A 107 -16.76 -23.29 -9.62
N PRO A 108 -17.10 -22.02 -9.36
CA PRO A 108 -16.41 -20.87 -9.95
C PRO A 108 -14.88 -20.94 -9.77
N PHE A 109 -14.42 -21.64 -8.72
CA PHE A 109 -13.00 -21.93 -8.48
C PHE A 109 -12.43 -23.01 -9.43
N ASP A 110 -13.24 -23.94 -9.92
CA ASP A 110 -12.85 -24.95 -10.91
C ASP A 110 -12.71 -24.33 -12.31
N ILE A 111 -13.58 -23.39 -12.68
CA ILE A 111 -13.43 -22.56 -13.88
C ILE A 111 -12.15 -21.72 -13.80
N PHE A 112 -11.81 -21.20 -12.61
CA PHE A 112 -10.55 -20.51 -12.38
C PHE A 112 -9.36 -21.46 -12.57
N SER A 113 -9.43 -22.69 -12.08
CA SER A 113 -8.38 -23.71 -12.28
C SER A 113 -8.25 -24.16 -13.74
N GLN A 114 -9.33 -24.15 -14.53
CA GLN A 114 -9.30 -24.51 -15.94
C GLN A 114 -8.82 -23.35 -16.82
N PHE A 115 -9.09 -22.11 -16.42
CA PHE A 115 -8.66 -20.88 -17.13
C PHE A 115 -7.25 -20.42 -16.75
N PHE A 116 -6.81 -20.66 -15.51
CA PHE A 116 -5.48 -20.29 -14.99
C PHE A 116 -4.54 -21.48 -14.70
N GLY A 117 -5.03 -22.72 -14.67
CA GLY A 117 -4.25 -23.91 -14.26
C GLY A 117 -4.30 -25.10 -15.22
N GLY A 118 -4.89 -24.95 -16.41
CA GLY A 118 -5.15 -26.05 -17.35
C GLY A 118 -4.35 -26.01 -18.65
N GLY A 119 -3.02 -25.92 -18.60
CA GLY A 119 -2.18 -26.12 -19.78
C GLY A 119 -0.76 -25.56 -19.63
N ARG A 120 0.24 -26.45 -19.60
CA ARG A 120 1.69 -26.19 -19.68
C ARG A 120 2.10 -24.84 -19.06
N GLY A 121 2.51 -24.87 -17.79
CA GLY A 121 2.97 -23.73 -17.01
C GLY A 121 3.85 -22.75 -17.81
N HIS A 122 3.22 -21.74 -18.37
CA HIS A 122 3.83 -20.44 -18.46
C HIS A 122 3.80 -19.91 -17.03
N GLN A 123 4.88 -20.10 -16.28
CA GLN A 123 5.16 -19.22 -15.14
C GLN A 123 5.03 -17.81 -15.69
N VAL A 124 3.97 -17.09 -15.30
CA VAL A 124 3.89 -15.68 -15.56
C VAL A 124 5.11 -15.09 -14.87
N ARG A 125 6.02 -14.53 -15.66
CA ARG A 125 7.23 -13.94 -15.09
C ARG A 125 6.75 -12.74 -14.30
N ARG A 126 6.92 -12.78 -12.99
CA ARG A 126 6.71 -11.64 -12.11
C ARG A 126 7.94 -10.73 -12.19
N GLY A 127 7.70 -9.44 -12.31
CA GLY A 127 8.71 -8.40 -12.28
C GLY A 127 9.34 -8.25 -10.90
N PRO A 128 10.48 -7.56 -10.81
CA PRO A 128 11.14 -7.29 -9.54
C PRO A 128 10.28 -6.37 -8.67
N ASN A 129 10.50 -6.45 -7.35
CA ASN A 129 9.92 -5.52 -6.40
C ASN A 129 10.59 -4.15 -6.51
N LEU A 130 9.85 -3.09 -6.19
CA LEU A 130 10.35 -1.72 -6.12
C LEU A 130 10.48 -1.34 -4.64
N GLU A 131 11.69 -1.02 -4.20
CA GLU A 131 11.94 -0.58 -2.82
C GLU A 131 11.96 0.94 -2.73
N SER A 132 11.29 1.47 -1.72
CA SER A 132 11.27 2.90 -1.40
C SER A 132 11.35 3.07 0.11
N ALA A 133 11.72 4.26 0.57
CA ALA A 133 11.78 4.56 2.00
C ALA A 133 11.19 5.95 2.27
N ILE A 134 10.51 6.07 3.40
CA ILE A 134 10.11 7.36 3.95
C ILE A 134 10.79 7.57 5.28
N GLU A 135 11.25 8.79 5.51
CA GLU A 135 11.81 9.22 6.79
C GLU A 135 10.77 10.06 7.52
N LEU A 136 10.44 9.64 8.74
CA LEU A 136 9.49 10.33 9.60
C LEU A 136 10.20 10.82 10.86
N ASP A 137 9.79 11.99 11.34
CA ASP A 137 10.25 12.49 12.63
C ASP A 137 9.64 11.64 13.77
N LEU A 138 10.31 11.57 14.92
CA LEU A 138 9.85 10.74 16.04
C LEU A 138 8.48 11.21 16.58
N GLU A 139 8.18 12.50 16.52
CA GLU A 139 6.89 13.11 16.86
C GLU A 139 5.76 12.54 16.00
N GLN A 140 6.02 12.37 14.71
CA GLN A 140 5.07 11.83 13.74
C GLN A 140 4.78 10.36 14.01
N ILE A 141 5.81 9.58 14.38
CA ILE A 141 5.66 8.16 14.72
C ILE A 141 4.94 8.00 16.08
N TYR A 142 5.16 8.92 17.03
CA TYR A 142 4.49 8.91 18.33
C TYR A 142 2.99 9.22 18.22
N THR A 143 2.63 10.23 17.42
CA THR A 143 1.23 10.66 17.25
C THR A 143 0.46 9.81 16.25
N GLY A 144 1.15 9.22 15.27
CA GLY A 144 0.56 8.50 14.15
C GLY A 144 -0.11 9.42 13.14
N ALA A 145 0.04 9.11 11.85
CA ALA A 145 -0.59 9.87 10.76
C ALA A 145 -0.60 9.06 9.45
N SER A 146 -1.35 9.56 8.46
CA SER A 146 -1.34 9.06 7.09
C SER A 146 -0.46 9.96 6.22
N PHE A 147 0.51 9.37 5.52
CA PHE A 147 1.47 10.09 4.69
C PHE A 147 1.24 9.78 3.21
N ASN A 148 1.07 10.82 2.40
CA ASN A 148 1.01 10.67 0.95
C ASN A 148 2.41 10.75 0.36
N ILE A 149 2.88 9.64 -0.18
CA ILE A 149 4.19 9.52 -0.81
C ILE A 149 4.02 9.54 -2.31
N GLN A 150 4.95 10.16 -3.03
CA GLN A 150 4.98 10.10 -4.48
C GLN A 150 6.14 9.22 -4.91
N VAL A 151 5.84 8.18 -5.68
CA VAL A 151 6.83 7.24 -6.19
C VAL A 151 6.91 7.42 -7.70
N ASP A 152 8.10 7.76 -8.18
CA ASP A 152 8.41 7.75 -9.61
C ASP A 152 8.67 6.31 -10.03
N LYS A 153 7.75 5.73 -10.80
CA LYS A 153 7.87 4.36 -11.32
C LYS A 153 7.61 4.31 -12.82
N GLN A 154 8.11 3.24 -13.44
CA GLN A 154 7.72 2.92 -14.80
C GLN A 154 6.32 2.29 -14.82
N ILE A 155 5.43 2.83 -15.66
CA ILE A 155 4.10 2.29 -15.93
C ILE A 155 3.95 1.91 -17.40
N VAL A 156 3.01 1.03 -17.73
CA VAL A 156 2.61 0.79 -19.11
C VAL A 156 2.12 2.09 -19.71
N CYS A 157 2.59 2.42 -20.91
CA CYS A 157 2.24 3.67 -21.56
C CYS A 157 0.73 3.73 -21.80
N GLU A 158 0.05 4.62 -21.07
CA GLU A 158 -1.41 4.77 -21.12
C GLU A 158 -1.95 5.18 -22.49
N GLU A 159 -1.11 5.84 -23.30
CA GLU A 159 -1.50 6.29 -24.64
C GLU A 159 -1.62 5.10 -25.60
N CYS A 160 -0.62 4.22 -25.61
CA CYS A 160 -0.59 3.07 -26.53
C CYS A 160 -0.98 1.73 -25.87
N ASP A 161 -1.32 1.72 -24.58
CA ASP A 161 -1.65 0.54 -23.77
C ASP A 161 -0.59 -0.58 -23.91
N GLY A 162 0.69 -0.20 -23.89
CA GLY A 162 1.79 -1.17 -24.03
C GLY A 162 2.01 -1.74 -25.44
N SER A 163 1.28 -1.29 -26.45
CA SER A 163 1.50 -1.73 -27.85
C SER A 163 2.76 -1.13 -28.47
N GLY A 164 3.12 0.10 -28.08
CA GLY A 164 4.23 0.86 -28.66
C GLY A 164 3.88 1.56 -29.97
N SER A 165 2.64 1.43 -30.45
CA SER A 165 2.15 2.09 -31.68
C SER A 165 1.42 3.40 -31.38
N ASP A 166 1.43 4.34 -32.33
CA ASP A 166 0.55 5.51 -32.30
C ASP A 166 -0.91 5.01 -32.35
N PRO A 167 -1.76 5.35 -31.36
CA PRO A 167 -3.16 4.92 -31.31
C PRO A 167 -4.01 5.42 -32.48
N ALA A 168 -3.60 6.51 -33.13
CA ALA A 168 -4.28 7.06 -34.29
C ALA A 168 -4.08 6.22 -35.56
N HIS A 169 -3.18 5.23 -35.54
CA HIS A 169 -2.87 4.39 -36.69
C HIS A 169 -3.10 2.92 -36.34
N GLU A 170 -3.71 2.18 -37.27
CA GLU A 170 -3.92 0.75 -37.10
C GLU A 170 -2.59 -0.01 -37.18
N LEU A 171 -2.44 -1.00 -36.30
CA LEU A 171 -1.32 -1.94 -36.36
C LEU A 171 -1.43 -2.78 -37.65
N ALA A 172 -0.34 -2.84 -38.42
CA ALA A 172 -0.31 -3.67 -39.62
C ALA A 172 -0.33 -5.16 -39.25
N THR A 173 -1.07 -5.97 -40.02
CA THR A 173 -1.00 -7.43 -39.85
C THR A 173 0.37 -7.92 -40.26
N CYS A 174 0.99 -8.79 -39.45
CA CYS A 174 2.28 -9.37 -39.80
C CYS A 174 2.12 -10.21 -41.07
N ASP A 175 2.78 -9.81 -42.15
CA ASP A 175 2.85 -10.53 -43.44
C ASP A 175 3.50 -11.90 -43.33
N LEU A 176 4.37 -12.11 -42.34
CA LEU A 176 5.08 -13.37 -42.16
C LEU A 176 4.16 -14.45 -41.56
N CYS A 177 3.40 -14.13 -40.50
CA CYS A 177 2.48 -15.09 -39.85
C CYS A 177 1.01 -14.85 -40.18
N HIS A 178 0.69 -13.89 -41.05
CA HIS A 178 -0.68 -13.49 -41.40
C HIS A 178 -1.59 -13.26 -40.19
N GLY A 179 -1.06 -12.63 -39.13
CA GLY A 179 -1.83 -12.37 -37.90
C GLY A 179 -1.80 -13.49 -36.86
N GLN A 180 -1.24 -14.67 -37.18
CA GLN A 180 -1.31 -15.84 -36.31
C GLN A 180 -0.31 -15.81 -35.14
N GLY A 181 0.69 -14.92 -35.16
CA GLY A 181 1.72 -14.81 -34.12
C GLY A 181 2.72 -15.97 -34.08
N ALA A 182 2.42 -17.09 -34.72
CA ALA A 182 3.29 -18.25 -34.81
C ALA A 182 3.35 -18.79 -36.25
N ARG A 183 4.38 -19.59 -36.56
CA ARG A 183 4.53 -20.28 -37.85
C ARG A 183 4.80 -21.75 -37.62
N ILE A 184 4.32 -22.60 -38.52
CA ILE A 184 4.59 -24.04 -38.50
C ILE A 184 5.84 -24.29 -39.34
N VAL A 185 6.91 -24.76 -38.71
CA VAL A 185 8.17 -25.13 -39.37
C VAL A 185 8.31 -26.65 -39.35
N ARG A 186 8.64 -27.25 -40.50
CA ARG A 186 8.89 -28.69 -40.60
C ARG A 186 10.34 -28.96 -40.24
N HIS A 187 10.57 -29.61 -39.10
CA HIS A 187 11.89 -30.04 -38.66
C HIS A 187 12.10 -31.52 -39.04
N GLN A 188 13.17 -31.83 -39.76
CA GLN A 188 13.49 -33.22 -40.13
C GLN A 188 14.34 -33.86 -39.03
N LEU A 189 13.79 -34.85 -38.33
CA LEU A 189 14.47 -35.56 -37.24
C LEU A 189 15.26 -36.78 -37.74
N ALA A 190 14.83 -37.37 -38.86
CA ALA A 190 15.48 -38.51 -39.50
C ALA A 190 15.13 -38.56 -41.01
N PRO A 191 15.83 -39.35 -41.85
CA PRO A 191 15.43 -39.62 -43.22
C PRO A 191 13.97 -40.11 -43.28
N GLY A 192 13.07 -39.33 -43.90
CA GLY A 192 11.65 -39.66 -44.02
C GLY A 192 10.76 -39.29 -42.82
N MET A 193 11.31 -38.77 -41.70
CA MET A 193 10.54 -38.39 -40.51
C MET A 193 10.60 -36.88 -40.27
N PHE A 194 9.47 -36.20 -40.51
CA PHE A 194 9.32 -34.75 -40.33
C PHE A 194 8.33 -34.46 -39.21
N GLN A 195 8.72 -33.62 -38.25
CA GLN A 195 7.85 -33.08 -37.22
C GLN A 195 7.44 -31.64 -37.59
N GLN A 196 6.15 -31.33 -37.49
CA GLN A 196 5.68 -29.95 -37.55
C GLN A 196 5.80 -29.34 -36.16
N VAL A 197 6.58 -28.27 -36.03
CA VAL A 197 6.76 -27.55 -34.77
C VAL A 197 6.25 -26.12 -34.96
N GLN A 198 5.41 -25.66 -34.04
CA GLN A 198 4.94 -24.29 -34.01
C GLN A 198 5.99 -23.41 -33.33
N VAL A 199 6.59 -22.49 -34.08
CA VAL A 199 7.58 -21.52 -33.58
C VAL A 199 6.96 -20.13 -33.52
N GLN A 200 7.39 -19.32 -32.54
CA GLN A 200 6.99 -17.91 -32.45
C GLN A 200 7.45 -17.18 -33.71
N CYS A 201 6.58 -16.35 -34.29
CA CYS A 201 6.95 -15.58 -35.47
C CYS A 201 8.05 -14.56 -35.12
N GLU A 202 9.22 -14.72 -35.71
CA GLU A 202 10.39 -13.87 -35.46
C GLU A 202 10.14 -12.40 -35.84
N LYS A 203 9.34 -12.16 -36.89
CA LYS A 203 9.08 -10.81 -37.39
C LYS A 203 8.22 -9.97 -36.45
N CYS A 204 7.18 -10.56 -35.85
CA CYS A 204 6.28 -9.85 -34.94
C CYS A 204 6.48 -10.22 -33.46
N GLY A 205 7.49 -11.05 -33.15
CA GLY A 205 7.75 -11.52 -31.79
C GLY A 205 6.51 -12.15 -31.14
N GLY A 206 5.70 -12.89 -31.89
CA GLY A 206 4.48 -13.52 -31.34
C GLY A 206 3.20 -12.67 -31.37
N GLN A 207 3.29 -11.37 -31.64
CA GLN A 207 2.15 -10.46 -31.47
C GLN A 207 1.12 -10.52 -32.62
N GLY A 208 1.45 -11.17 -33.74
CA GLY A 208 0.61 -11.24 -34.95
C GLY A 208 0.48 -9.90 -35.70
N ARG A 209 0.86 -8.79 -35.07
CA ARG A 209 0.76 -7.43 -35.60
C ARG A 209 2.11 -6.72 -35.53
N MET A 210 2.28 -5.73 -36.38
CA MET A 210 3.51 -4.95 -36.57
C MET A 210 3.20 -3.47 -36.33
N VAL A 211 4.10 -2.80 -35.60
CA VAL A 211 4.03 -1.35 -35.38
C VAL A 211 4.54 -0.64 -36.64
N THR A 212 3.69 0.20 -37.25
CA THR A 212 4.03 1.02 -38.41
C THR A 212 4.43 2.44 -38.00
N HIS A 213 3.70 3.02 -37.05
CA HIS A 213 3.95 4.34 -36.48
C HIS A 213 4.22 4.21 -34.98
N LEU A 214 5.36 4.72 -34.53
CA LEU A 214 5.75 4.65 -33.12
C LEU A 214 4.85 5.58 -32.28
N CYS A 215 4.49 5.12 -31.08
CA CYS A 215 3.76 5.94 -30.12
C CYS A 215 4.56 7.21 -29.78
N LYS A 216 3.91 8.37 -29.81
CA LYS A 216 4.55 9.67 -29.57
C LYS A 216 4.99 9.87 -28.12
N LYS A 217 4.21 9.37 -27.14
CA LYS A 217 4.53 9.48 -25.71
C LYS A 217 5.69 8.58 -25.25
N CYS A 218 5.72 7.32 -25.68
CA CYS A 218 6.79 6.39 -25.27
C CYS A 218 7.90 6.17 -26.31
N GLY A 219 7.77 6.73 -27.52
CA GLY A 219 8.71 6.51 -28.61
C GLY A 219 8.84 5.04 -29.03
N GLY A 220 7.78 4.25 -28.88
CA GLY A 220 7.79 2.80 -29.14
C GLY A 220 8.30 1.93 -27.99
N LYS A 221 8.72 2.51 -26.86
CA LYS A 221 9.21 1.75 -25.69
C LYS A 221 8.14 0.98 -24.93
N LYS A 222 6.85 1.24 -25.21
CA LYS A 222 5.66 0.63 -24.58
C LYS A 222 5.42 1.01 -23.11
N VAL A 223 6.40 1.63 -22.45
CA VAL A 223 6.36 2.07 -21.05
C VAL A 223 6.76 3.54 -20.93
N ALA A 224 6.34 4.19 -19.84
CA ALA A 224 6.67 5.58 -19.53
C ALA A 224 6.87 5.77 -18.01
N ARG A 225 7.65 6.78 -17.60
CA ARG A 225 7.78 7.16 -16.19
C ARG A 225 6.58 7.98 -15.75
N ALA A 226 6.05 7.70 -14.57
CA ALA A 226 4.94 8.42 -13.96
C ALA A 226 5.12 8.52 -12.44
N MET A 227 4.68 9.66 -11.90
CA MET A 227 4.57 9.87 -10.46
C MET A 227 3.21 9.35 -9.99
N GLU A 228 3.21 8.32 -9.15
CA GLU A 228 1.99 7.81 -8.50
C GLU A 228 2.02 8.09 -7.00
N SER A 229 0.85 8.45 -6.46
CA SER A 229 0.69 8.74 -5.05
C SER A 229 0.18 7.53 -4.28
N PHE A 230 0.89 7.14 -3.23
CA PHE A 230 0.48 6.08 -2.30
C PHE A 230 0.27 6.67 -0.90
N THR A 231 -0.78 6.24 -0.21
CA THR A 231 -1.04 6.64 1.17
C THR A 231 -0.52 5.56 2.11
N VAL A 232 0.50 5.91 2.90
CA VAL A 232 1.08 5.05 3.93
C VAL A 232 0.46 5.41 5.27
N GLU A 233 -0.26 4.48 5.86
CA GLU A 233 -0.81 4.64 7.22
C GLU A 233 0.24 4.22 8.24
N VAL A 234 0.60 5.14 9.13
CA VAL A 234 1.58 4.91 10.19
C VAL A 234 0.88 5.15 11.53
N PRO A 235 0.34 4.10 12.17
CA PRO A 235 -0.29 4.23 13.48
C PRO A 235 0.71 4.64 14.57
N PRO A 236 0.23 5.14 15.72
CA PRO A 236 1.07 5.50 16.85
C PRO A 236 1.98 4.35 17.29
N GLY A 237 3.25 4.64 17.58
CA GLY A 237 4.20 3.63 18.06
C GLY A 237 4.78 2.72 16.97
N PHE A 238 4.55 3.02 15.69
CA PHE A 238 4.99 2.20 14.55
C PHE A 238 6.45 1.72 14.69
N PRO A 239 6.76 0.44 14.45
CA PRO A 239 8.11 -0.08 14.61
C PRO A 239 9.10 0.54 13.62
N ARG A 240 10.36 0.65 14.04
CA ARG A 240 11.45 1.10 13.16
C ARG A 240 11.69 0.09 12.03
N ASP A 241 12.00 0.62 10.85
CA ASP A 241 12.35 -0.14 9.65
C ASP A 241 11.29 -1.15 9.20
N ARG A 242 10.05 -0.99 9.67
CA ARG A 242 8.93 -1.82 9.24
C ARG A 242 8.50 -1.45 7.83
N GLN A 243 8.20 -2.48 7.05
CA GLN A 243 7.80 -2.34 5.66
C GLN A 243 6.28 -2.32 5.52
N VAL A 244 5.80 -1.45 4.63
CA VAL A 244 4.43 -1.42 4.12
C VAL A 244 4.46 -1.86 2.67
N VAL A 245 3.72 -2.91 2.35
CA VAL A 245 3.75 -3.57 1.04
C VAL A 245 2.50 -3.19 0.25
N PHE A 246 2.72 -2.69 -0.97
CA PHE A 246 1.68 -2.41 -1.95
C PHE A 246 1.77 -3.44 -3.08
N GLU A 247 0.89 -4.43 -3.00
CA GLU A 247 0.89 -5.59 -3.89
C GLU A 247 0.64 -5.21 -5.35
N GLY A 248 1.55 -5.65 -6.24
CA GLY A 248 1.45 -5.45 -7.69
C GLY A 248 1.65 -4.00 -8.14
N GLU A 249 2.16 -3.13 -7.26
CA GLU A 249 2.31 -1.69 -7.54
C GLU A 249 3.76 -1.30 -7.91
N ALA A 250 4.66 -2.26 -8.12
CA ALA A 250 6.01 -2.01 -8.62
C ALA A 250 6.03 -1.54 -10.09
N GLU A 251 7.21 -1.54 -10.71
CA GLU A 251 7.37 -1.14 -12.10
C GLU A 251 6.68 -2.10 -13.08
N GLU A 252 5.92 -1.53 -14.01
CA GLU A 252 5.16 -2.30 -14.98
C GLU A 252 5.97 -2.59 -16.25
N THR A 253 5.78 -3.79 -16.79
CA THR A 253 6.29 -4.18 -18.11
C THR A 253 5.20 -4.94 -18.88
N PRO A 254 4.92 -4.62 -20.15
CA PRO A 254 3.91 -5.33 -20.94
C PRO A 254 4.16 -6.84 -21.00
N GLY A 255 3.16 -7.63 -20.60
CA GLY A 255 3.22 -9.10 -20.60
C GLY A 255 3.96 -9.72 -19.41
N VAL A 256 4.30 -8.93 -18.40
CA VAL A 256 4.95 -9.35 -17.14
C VAL A 256 4.02 -8.94 -15.99
N GLU A 257 3.85 -9.81 -15.01
CA GLU A 257 3.13 -9.44 -13.77
C GLU A 257 3.98 -8.48 -12.94
N THR A 258 3.38 -7.49 -12.31
CA THR A 258 4.12 -6.54 -11.48
C THR A 258 4.61 -7.18 -10.18
N GLY A 259 5.81 -6.77 -9.74
CA GLY A 259 6.26 -7.00 -8.37
C GLY A 259 5.54 -6.08 -7.38
N ASP A 260 5.99 -6.08 -6.13
CA ASP A 260 5.42 -5.25 -5.07
C ASP A 260 6.22 -3.98 -4.84
N LEU A 261 5.52 -2.90 -4.49
CA LEU A 261 6.16 -1.70 -3.97
C LEU A 261 6.29 -1.84 -2.46
N ILE A 262 7.53 -1.88 -1.97
CA ILE A 262 7.87 -2.05 -0.55
C ILE A 262 8.37 -0.72 -0.02
N ILE A 263 7.60 -0.09 0.86
CA ILE A 263 7.98 1.17 1.50
C ILE A 263 8.45 0.89 2.93
N THR A 264 9.71 1.18 3.18
CA THR A 264 10.30 1.07 4.52
C THR A 264 10.11 2.38 5.27
N VAL A 265 9.47 2.34 6.45
CA VAL A 265 9.33 3.51 7.32
C VAL A 265 10.55 3.62 8.22
N ARG A 266 11.35 4.67 8.02
CA ARG A 266 12.55 4.96 8.80
C ARG A 266 12.30 6.12 9.74
N GLU A 267 12.86 6.01 10.95
CA GLU A 267 12.91 7.13 11.88
C GLU A 267 14.09 8.02 11.51
N LYS A 268 13.83 9.31 11.37
CA LYS A 268 14.87 10.30 11.08
C LYS A 268 15.77 10.47 12.30
N GLU A 269 17.07 10.43 12.08
CA GLU A 269 18.04 10.63 13.15
C GLU A 269 18.04 12.09 13.64
N THR A 270 17.84 12.30 14.94
CA THR A 270 17.98 13.60 15.59
C THR A 270 19.33 13.68 16.31
N ASN A 271 20.12 14.71 15.97
CA ASN A 271 21.45 14.93 16.52
C ASN A 271 21.40 15.43 17.97
N GLY A 272 21.21 14.52 18.92
CA GLY A 272 21.56 14.65 20.35
C GLY A 272 20.82 15.72 21.16
N LYS A 273 19.78 16.35 20.62
CA LYS A 273 18.92 17.29 21.34
C LYS A 273 17.46 16.89 21.15
N GLY A 274 16.78 16.55 22.24
CA GLY A 274 15.37 16.17 22.24
C GLY A 274 15.14 14.74 22.73
N TRP A 275 14.06 14.14 22.25
CA TRP A 275 13.68 12.78 22.59
C TRP A 275 14.36 11.77 21.66
N HIS A 276 14.81 10.66 22.24
CA HIS A 276 15.40 9.54 21.54
C HIS A 276 14.68 8.26 21.91
N ARG A 277 14.24 7.49 20.91
CA ARG A 277 13.52 6.24 21.12
C ARG A 277 14.48 5.06 21.23
N ARG A 278 14.21 4.15 22.17
CA ARG A 278 14.79 2.80 22.23
C ARG A 278 13.69 1.80 22.53
N GLY A 279 13.26 1.05 21.51
CA GLY A 279 12.12 0.15 21.64
C GLY A 279 10.83 0.92 21.90
N VAL A 280 10.19 0.66 23.05
CA VAL A 280 9.00 1.39 23.50
C VAL A 280 9.32 2.56 24.44
N ASP A 281 10.58 2.70 24.84
CA ASP A 281 11.00 3.71 25.81
C ASP A 281 11.57 4.95 25.12
N LEU A 282 11.44 6.08 25.81
CA LEU A 282 11.95 7.37 25.40
C LEU A 282 13.06 7.85 26.34
N TYR A 283 14.11 8.41 25.78
CA TYR A 283 15.27 8.91 26.50
C TYR A 283 15.47 10.38 26.14
N ARG A 284 15.82 11.18 27.13
CA ARG A 284 16.12 12.59 26.92
C ARG A 284 17.14 13.06 27.94
N THR A 285 18.07 13.86 27.47
CA THR A 285 19.08 14.49 28.32
C THR A 285 18.67 15.92 28.62
N GLU A 286 18.64 16.28 29.90
CA GLU A 286 18.34 17.62 30.37
C GLU A 286 19.52 18.22 31.13
N ALA A 287 19.78 19.50 30.87
CA ALA A 287 20.86 20.21 31.54
C ALA A 287 20.45 20.59 32.97
N LEU A 288 21.33 20.31 33.91
CA LEU A 288 21.17 20.61 35.33
C LEU A 288 22.24 21.62 35.75
N GLY A 289 21.83 22.76 36.29
CA GLY A 289 22.78 23.74 36.83
C GLY A 289 23.31 23.33 38.20
N LEU A 290 24.51 23.82 38.58
CA LEU A 290 25.10 23.52 39.90
C LEU A 290 24.19 23.87 41.09
N HIS A 291 23.47 25.00 41.01
CA HIS A 291 22.51 25.39 42.04
C HIS A 291 21.38 24.36 42.17
N GLU A 292 20.80 23.96 41.04
CA GLU A 292 19.67 23.03 40.99
C GLU A 292 20.08 21.62 41.42
N ALA A 293 21.29 21.19 41.07
CA ALA A 293 21.85 19.91 41.51
C ALA A 293 22.04 19.83 43.03
N LEU A 294 22.54 20.92 43.64
CA LEU A 294 22.87 20.95 45.08
C LEU A 294 21.68 21.30 45.97
N LEU A 295 20.80 22.19 45.52
CA LEU A 295 19.73 22.75 46.35
C LEU A 295 18.34 22.27 45.95
N GLY A 296 18.18 21.65 44.78
CA GLY A 296 16.86 21.28 44.28
C GLY A 296 15.98 22.51 44.04
N GLY A 297 14.70 22.41 44.40
CA GLY A 297 13.76 23.52 44.39
C GLY A 297 13.38 24.03 42.99
N PHE A 298 13.63 23.25 41.94
CA PHE A 298 13.40 23.65 40.56
C PHE A 298 12.19 22.95 39.93
N LYS A 299 11.68 23.59 38.87
CA LYS A 299 10.66 23.05 37.99
C LYS A 299 11.20 23.06 36.55
N ARG A 300 10.95 21.98 35.81
CA ARG A 300 11.25 21.86 34.38
C ARG A 300 10.01 21.47 33.61
N ASP A 301 9.71 22.23 32.57
CA ASP A 301 8.63 21.92 31.63
C ASP A 301 9.25 21.38 30.35
N ILE A 302 9.05 20.10 30.10
CA ILE A 302 9.57 19.39 28.93
C ILE A 302 8.42 19.20 27.94
N VAL A 303 8.66 19.58 26.68
CA VAL A 303 7.68 19.35 25.61
C VAL A 303 7.72 17.87 25.20
N ARG A 304 6.59 17.17 25.31
CA ARG A 304 6.41 15.80 24.82
C ARG A 304 6.35 15.76 23.29
N LEU A 305 6.40 14.56 22.72
CA LEU A 305 6.31 14.33 21.27
C LEU A 305 4.94 14.68 20.66
N ASP A 306 3.88 14.79 21.47
CA ASP A 306 2.55 15.29 21.07
C ASP A 306 2.38 16.81 21.26
N GLY A 307 3.43 17.51 21.71
CA GLY A 307 3.40 18.94 21.99
C GLY A 307 2.84 19.32 23.37
N THR A 308 2.37 18.35 24.18
CA THR A 308 1.94 18.64 25.55
C THR A 308 3.13 18.86 26.50
N LEU A 309 2.90 19.57 27.61
CA LEU A 309 3.95 19.81 28.60
C LEU A 309 3.97 18.71 29.67
N LEU A 310 5.15 18.19 29.92
CA LEU A 310 5.49 17.30 31.02
C LEU A 310 6.27 18.12 32.06
N THR A 311 5.68 18.32 33.24
CA THR A 311 6.30 19.08 34.32
C THR A 311 7.03 18.15 35.28
N LEU A 312 8.34 18.34 35.41
CA LEU A 312 9.17 17.73 36.45
C LEU A 312 9.46 18.74 37.56
N ARG A 313 9.45 18.25 38.80
CA ARG A 313 9.71 19.07 39.98
C ARG A 313 10.58 18.31 40.96
N LYS A 314 11.65 18.96 41.43
CA LYS A 314 12.44 18.54 42.59
C LYS A 314 12.14 19.47 43.75
N GLN A 315 12.05 18.93 44.96
CA GLN A 315 11.76 19.74 46.15
C GLN A 315 13.01 20.52 46.58
N ASP A 316 12.81 21.58 47.35
CA ASP A 316 13.94 22.31 47.96
C ASP A 316 14.66 21.40 48.96
N GLY A 317 16.00 21.37 48.88
CA GLY A 317 16.86 20.44 49.62
C GLY A 317 17.03 19.06 48.98
N GLU A 318 16.34 18.75 47.88
CA GLU A 318 16.50 17.48 47.16
C GLU A 318 17.66 17.57 46.17
N THR A 319 18.81 17.00 46.54
CA THR A 319 19.98 16.93 45.66
C THR A 319 19.73 16.01 44.47
N THR A 320 20.21 16.39 43.29
CA THR A 320 20.18 15.56 42.08
C THR A 320 21.61 15.28 41.63
N GLN A 321 21.96 14.00 41.51
CA GLN A 321 23.32 13.58 41.16
C GLN A 321 23.57 13.74 39.64
N PRO A 322 24.82 13.99 39.22
CA PRO A 322 25.17 13.93 37.80
C PRO A 322 24.83 12.57 37.20
N ASN A 323 24.24 12.56 36.00
CA ASN A 323 23.76 11.39 35.27
C ASN A 323 22.69 10.58 36.02
N GLN A 324 22.07 11.16 37.05
CA GLN A 324 20.87 10.58 37.64
C GLN A 324 19.77 10.51 36.59
N VAL A 325 19.06 9.38 36.56
CA VAL A 325 17.95 9.15 35.63
C VAL A 325 16.65 9.13 36.41
N ASP A 326 15.76 10.08 36.13
CA ASP A 326 14.37 10.02 36.60
C ASP A 326 13.55 9.18 35.61
N VAL A 327 12.79 8.21 36.12
CA VAL A 327 11.93 7.31 35.33
C VAL A 327 10.48 7.74 35.46
N LEU A 328 9.82 7.94 34.33
CA LEU A 328 8.43 8.35 34.24
C LEU A 328 7.62 7.23 33.58
N GLU A 329 6.81 6.56 34.39
CA GLU A 329 6.01 5.43 33.94
C GLU A 329 4.86 5.86 33.02
N GLY A 330 4.68 5.16 31.90
CA GLY A 330 3.61 5.44 30.93
C GLY A 330 3.85 6.68 30.06
N GLU A 331 5.02 7.30 30.14
CA GLU A 331 5.39 8.51 29.38
C GLU A 331 6.31 8.21 28.17
N GLY A 332 6.50 6.92 27.82
CA GLY A 332 7.25 6.47 26.65
C GLY A 332 6.40 6.38 25.37
N MET A 333 6.90 5.64 24.36
CA MET A 333 6.16 5.40 23.12
C MET A 333 4.91 4.56 23.36
N PRO A 334 3.83 4.76 22.58
CA PRO A 334 2.76 3.77 22.47
C PRO A 334 3.33 2.41 22.09
N ALA A 335 2.98 1.36 22.83
CA ALA A 335 3.44 0.02 22.51
C ALA A 335 2.76 -0.45 21.23
N TRP A 336 3.49 -1.18 20.37
CA TRP A 336 2.95 -1.72 19.13
C TRP A 336 2.36 -3.11 19.36
N ASN A 337 1.14 -3.35 18.88
CA ASN A 337 0.54 -4.68 18.85
C ASN A 337 0.69 -5.30 17.45
N GLU A 338 1.51 -6.35 17.34
CA GLU A 338 1.74 -7.04 16.07
C GLU A 338 0.51 -7.80 15.55
N GLU A 339 -0.29 -8.38 16.44
CA GLU A 339 -1.44 -9.22 16.08
C GLU A 339 -2.56 -8.41 15.43
N HIS A 340 -2.75 -7.17 15.89
CA HIS A 340 -3.81 -6.30 15.39
C HIS A 340 -3.33 -5.12 14.54
N GLY A 341 -2.02 -4.97 14.35
CA GLY A 341 -1.43 -3.95 13.48
C GLY A 341 -1.69 -2.50 13.93
N HIS A 342 -1.85 -2.26 15.24
CA HIS A 342 -2.10 -0.92 15.79
C HIS A 342 -1.49 -0.74 17.18
N ALA A 343 -1.54 0.48 17.70
CA ALA A 343 -1.05 0.83 19.04
C ALA A 343 -1.83 0.09 20.13
N ALA A 344 -1.13 -0.56 21.06
CA ALA A 344 -1.69 -1.06 22.29
C ALA A 344 -2.09 0.09 23.23
N SER A 345 -2.92 -0.20 24.22
CA SER A 345 -3.35 0.77 25.24
C SER A 345 -2.22 1.20 26.18
N SER A 346 -1.17 0.38 26.31
CA SER A 346 0.00 0.66 27.15
C SER A 346 1.04 1.49 26.44
N LYS A 347 1.75 2.32 27.21
CA LYS A 347 2.95 3.05 26.78
C LYS A 347 4.17 2.53 27.52
N GLY A 348 5.35 2.69 26.93
CA GLY A 348 6.62 2.49 27.62
C GLY A 348 6.92 3.59 28.64
N HIS A 349 8.20 3.71 29.02
CA HIS A 349 8.66 4.67 30.02
C HIS A 349 9.47 5.80 29.37
N ALA A 350 9.51 6.96 30.02
CA ALA A 350 10.45 8.01 29.70
C ALA A 350 11.57 8.07 30.74
N PHE A 351 12.81 8.20 30.27
CA PHE A 351 14.04 8.28 31.05
C PHE A 351 14.67 9.65 30.84
N ILE A 352 14.75 10.43 31.91
CA ILE A 352 15.33 11.78 31.88
C ILE A 352 16.67 11.75 32.59
N GLU A 353 17.75 11.84 31.82
CA GLU A 353 19.12 11.90 32.35
C GLU A 353 19.51 13.35 32.60
N TRP A 354 19.94 13.64 33.84
CA TRP A 354 20.39 14.97 34.24
C TRP A 354 21.89 15.14 34.06
N VAL A 355 22.30 15.98 33.11
CA VAL A 355 23.72 16.29 32.87
C VAL A 355 24.09 17.59 33.56
N LEU A 356 25.00 17.51 34.53
CA LEU A 356 25.48 18.66 35.28
C LEU A 356 26.32 19.57 34.37
N VAL A 357 25.89 20.83 34.25
CA VAL A 357 26.64 21.89 33.58
C VAL A 357 27.22 22.81 34.64
N LEU A 358 28.55 22.74 34.78
CA LEU A 358 29.27 23.59 35.72
C LEU A 358 29.40 25.02 35.18
N PRO A 359 29.21 26.05 36.03
CA PRO A 359 29.43 27.43 35.63
C PRO A 359 30.92 27.71 35.44
N GLU A 360 31.25 28.53 34.44
CA GLU A 360 32.60 29.05 34.30
C GLU A 360 32.88 30.11 35.37
N LEU A 361 33.77 29.80 36.31
CA LEU A 361 34.13 30.70 37.41
C LEU A 361 35.53 31.28 37.22
N SER A 362 35.59 32.60 36.96
CA SER A 362 36.85 33.33 36.88
C SER A 362 37.60 33.33 38.23
N LYS A 363 38.93 33.47 38.21
CA LYS A 363 39.75 33.48 39.44
C LYS A 363 39.43 34.66 40.37
N THR A 364 38.99 35.79 39.81
CA THR A 364 38.65 37.01 40.54
C THR A 364 37.18 37.10 40.93
N SER A 365 36.37 36.10 40.60
CA SER A 365 34.94 36.10 40.90
C SER A 365 34.71 36.02 42.41
N LYS A 366 33.86 36.92 42.92
CA LYS A 366 33.39 36.91 44.32
C LYS A 366 32.67 35.59 44.65
N VAL A 367 31.88 35.09 43.70
CA VAL A 367 31.17 33.81 43.80
C VAL A 367 32.13 32.64 44.02
N ARG A 368 33.28 32.64 43.33
CA ARG A 368 34.32 31.62 43.53
C ARG A 368 34.90 31.67 44.94
N ALA A 369 35.15 32.88 45.48
CA ALA A 369 35.67 33.04 46.82
C ALA A 369 34.68 32.54 47.89
N GLU A 370 33.41 32.87 47.73
CA GLU A 370 32.32 32.41 48.62
C GLU A 370 32.13 30.90 48.56
N LEU A 371 32.08 30.31 47.36
CA LEU A 371 32.00 28.84 47.17
C LEU A 371 33.19 28.13 47.79
N LYS A 372 34.41 28.65 47.59
CA LYS A 372 35.62 28.08 48.18
C LYS A 372 35.54 28.06 49.70
N ALA A 373 35.07 29.12 50.33
CA ALA A 373 34.94 29.20 51.78
C ALA A 373 33.92 28.18 52.36
N VAL A 374 32.90 27.80 51.58
CA VAL A 374 31.93 26.77 51.96
C VAL A 374 32.51 25.37 51.74
N LEU A 375 33.06 25.09 50.55
CA LEU A 375 33.54 23.76 50.17
C LEU A 375 34.84 23.36 50.88
N ASP A 376 35.69 24.31 51.25
CA ASP A 376 36.89 24.01 52.05
C ASP A 376 36.52 23.47 53.46
N LYS A 377 35.30 23.72 53.96
CA LYS A 377 34.82 23.15 55.24
C LYS A 377 34.43 21.68 55.14
N THR A 378 34.07 21.21 53.94
CA THR A 378 33.66 19.83 53.68
C THR A 378 34.77 18.98 53.07
N ARG A 379 35.89 19.61 52.69
CA ARG A 379 37.06 18.97 52.10
C ARG A 379 37.68 17.93 53.05
N GLY A 380 37.66 16.66 52.65
CA GLY A 380 38.28 15.55 53.40
C GLY A 380 37.29 14.53 54.00
N LYS A 381 35.99 14.66 53.73
CA LYS A 381 35.04 13.54 53.86
C LYS A 381 35.00 12.87 52.49
N ASP A 382 35.50 11.65 52.38
CA ASP A 382 35.57 10.94 51.10
C ASP A 382 34.17 10.79 50.49
N GLU A 383 33.92 11.54 49.42
CA GLU A 383 32.76 11.42 48.55
C GLU A 383 33.13 10.38 47.48
N LEU A 384 32.73 9.13 47.71
CA LEU A 384 32.88 8.01 46.77
C LEU A 384 32.07 8.23 45.49
#